data_AF-A0A7X8UQ38-F1
#
_entry.id   AF-A0A7X8UQ38-F1
#
_cell.length_a   1.000
_cell.length_b   1.000
_cell.length_c   1.000
_cell.angle_alpha   90.00
_cell.angle_beta   90.00
_cell.angle_gamma   90.00
#
_symmetry.space_group_name_H-M   'P 1'
#
loop_
_entity.id
_entity.type
_entity.pdbx_description
1 polymer ?
#
loop_
_entity_poly.entity_id
_entity_poly.type
_entity_poly.pdbx_seq_one_letter_code
_entity_poly.pdbx_strand_id
1 'polypeptide(L)'
;GASARGVISYYSHRDWFLLGTNIAGTMDGELTSSAGRIGFDVPSPAPGVYKKLWQIPWQPHMADMGHTGGHLTSGDSSFVSHFVAPFINTPTWDEFAVGRVTGVQKPKPAPEYIVLPARL
;
A
#
# COMPACT_ATOMS: atom_id res chain seq x y z
N GLY A 1 15.28 -5.44 -9.51
CA GLY A 1 15.03 -4.45 -10.58
C GLY A 1 13.77 -3.68 -10.25
N ALA A 2 13.79 -2.35 -10.37
CA ALA A 2 12.60 -1.55 -10.09
C ALA A 2 11.58 -1.63 -11.23
N SER A 3 10.30 -1.77 -10.89
CA SER A 3 9.21 -1.63 -11.86
C SER A 3 9.27 -0.26 -12.53
N ALA A 4 9.19 -0.21 -13.87
CA ALA A 4 9.16 1.05 -14.61
C ALA A 4 7.99 1.96 -14.17
N ARG A 5 6.84 1.34 -13.84
CA ARG A 5 5.59 2.03 -13.48
C ARG A 5 5.43 2.31 -11.98
N GLY A 6 6.14 1.56 -11.12
CA GLY A 6 6.01 1.64 -9.66
C GLY A 6 5.33 0.44 -9.03
N VAL A 7 4.79 0.63 -7.83
CA VAL A 7 4.11 -0.40 -7.03
C VAL A 7 2.80 0.18 -6.48
N ILE A 8 1.68 -0.48 -6.76
CA ILE A 8 0.41 -0.31 -6.03
C ILE A 8 0.34 -1.40 -4.97
N SER A 9 0.16 -1.02 -3.71
CA SER A 9 0.03 -1.94 -2.59
C SER A 9 -1.26 -1.65 -1.84
N TYR A 10 -2.18 -2.62 -1.82
CA TYR A 10 -3.37 -2.59 -0.97
C TYR A 10 -3.03 -3.18 0.40
N TYR A 11 -3.55 -2.55 1.46
CA TYR A 11 -3.41 -3.08 2.82
C TYR A 11 -4.67 -2.88 3.66
N SER A 12 -4.88 -3.74 4.66
CA SER A 12 -6.07 -3.74 5.49
C SER A 12 -5.74 -4.23 6.89
N HIS A 13 -6.08 -3.44 7.92
CA HIS A 13 -5.96 -3.90 9.31
C HIS A 13 -6.88 -5.09 9.64
N ARG A 14 -7.85 -5.40 8.76
CA ARG A 14 -8.72 -6.58 8.84
C ARG A 14 -8.07 -7.84 8.27
N ASP A 15 -6.90 -7.73 7.67
CA ASP A 15 -6.15 -8.88 7.16
C ASP A 15 -5.40 -9.58 8.32
N TRP A 16 -6.16 -10.26 9.17
CA TRP A 16 -5.63 -10.99 10.34
C TRP A 16 -5.61 -12.50 10.13
N PHE A 17 -6.23 -13.03 9.08
CA PHE A 17 -6.28 -14.47 8.82
C PHE A 17 -5.02 -14.89 8.04
N LEU A 18 -4.26 -15.87 8.55
CA LEU A 18 -2.88 -16.22 8.17
C LEU A 18 -1.76 -15.32 8.77
N LEU A 19 -1.78 -15.14 10.09
CA LEU A 19 -0.63 -14.62 10.88
C LEU A 19 0.55 -15.61 10.96
N GLY A 20 0.72 -16.48 9.96
CA GLY A 20 1.84 -17.41 9.91
C GLY A 20 3.17 -16.71 10.10
N THR A 21 3.33 -15.48 9.62
CA THR A 21 4.56 -14.69 9.79
C THR A 21 4.82 -14.21 11.21
N ASN A 22 3.80 -14.08 12.08
CA ASN A 22 4.03 -13.73 13.50
C ASN A 22 4.33 -14.95 14.37
N ILE A 23 4.06 -16.16 13.86
CA ILE A 23 4.19 -17.42 14.62
C ILE A 23 5.36 -18.27 14.09
N ALA A 24 5.46 -18.40 12.77
CA ALA A 24 6.45 -19.20 12.05
C ALA A 24 7.52 -18.37 11.35
N GLY A 25 7.38 -17.05 11.32
CA GLY A 25 8.30 -16.13 10.67
C GLY A 25 8.09 -15.96 9.17
N THR A 26 8.76 -14.97 8.59
CA THR A 26 8.93 -14.82 7.14
C THR A 26 9.91 -15.88 6.62
N MET A 27 10.10 -15.93 5.29
CA MET A 27 11.16 -16.75 4.68
C MET A 27 12.57 -16.35 5.15
N ASP A 28 12.71 -15.15 5.73
CA ASP A 28 13.95 -14.65 6.30
C ASP A 28 14.08 -14.95 7.81
N GLY A 29 13.11 -15.68 8.40
CA GLY A 29 13.11 -16.07 9.82
C GLY A 29 12.58 -15.00 10.78
N GLU A 30 12.04 -13.89 10.27
CA GLU A 30 11.60 -12.75 11.08
C GLU A 30 10.13 -12.85 11.49
N LEU A 31 9.84 -12.68 12.78
CA LEU A 31 8.46 -12.62 13.28
C LEU A 31 7.87 -11.23 13.06
N THR A 32 6.98 -11.10 12.08
CA THR A 32 6.39 -9.80 11.72
C THR A 32 4.98 -9.92 11.15
N SER A 33 4.33 -8.78 10.94
CA SER A 33 3.02 -8.70 10.31
C SER A 33 3.06 -9.25 8.88
N SER A 34 2.00 -9.96 8.49
CA SER A 34 1.83 -10.44 7.12
C SER A 34 1.76 -9.27 6.14
N ALA A 35 2.31 -9.48 4.94
CA ALA A 35 2.13 -8.57 3.82
C ALA A 35 0.63 -8.49 3.49
N GLY A 36 0.09 -7.27 3.47
CA GLY A 36 -1.35 -7.01 3.28
C GLY A 36 -2.07 -6.53 4.53
N ARG A 37 -1.52 -6.74 5.73
CA ARG A 37 -2.14 -6.25 6.98
C ARG A 37 -1.80 -4.79 7.27
N ILE A 38 -0.51 -4.47 7.20
CA ILE A 38 0.03 -3.13 7.42
C ILE A 38 0.77 -2.70 6.16
N GLY A 39 0.65 -1.43 5.79
CA GLY A 39 1.41 -0.86 4.70
C GLY A 39 2.91 -0.81 5.02
N PHE A 40 3.70 -0.41 4.03
CA PHE A 40 5.10 -0.02 4.18
C PHE A 40 5.25 1.20 5.09
N ASP A 41 6.21 1.12 5.99
CA ASP A 41 6.76 2.28 6.67
C ASP A 41 7.67 3.05 5.70
N VAL A 42 7.38 4.33 5.48
CA VAL A 42 8.16 5.19 4.58
C VAL A 42 9.03 6.10 5.43
N PRO A 43 10.36 5.93 5.43
CA PRO A 43 11.24 6.72 6.26
C PRO A 43 11.23 8.21 5.87
N SER A 44 11.53 9.09 6.81
CA SER A 44 11.70 10.53 6.57
C SER A 44 13.18 10.93 6.69
N PRO A 45 13.79 11.56 5.67
CA PRO A 45 13.21 11.91 4.37
C PRO A 45 13.02 10.68 3.47
N ALA A 46 11.94 10.67 2.68
CA ALA A 46 11.59 9.53 1.83
C ALA A 46 12.61 9.32 0.70
N PRO A 47 13.30 8.16 0.64
CA PRO A 47 14.17 7.85 -0.48
C PRO A 47 13.43 7.87 -1.81
N GLY A 48 14.12 8.21 -2.89
CA GLY A 48 13.52 8.34 -4.23
C GLY A 48 12.74 7.10 -4.70
N VAL A 49 13.09 5.91 -4.21
CA VAL A 49 12.38 4.65 -4.53
C VAL A 49 10.92 4.65 -4.06
N TYR A 50 10.60 5.38 -2.98
CA TYR A 50 9.22 5.50 -2.46
C TYR A 50 8.35 6.46 -3.28
N LYS A 51 8.94 7.29 -4.17
CA LYS A 51 8.16 8.17 -5.04
C LYS A 51 7.19 7.41 -5.94
N LYS A 52 7.53 6.17 -6.31
CA LYS A 52 6.69 5.29 -7.15
C LYS A 52 5.88 4.26 -6.34
N LEU A 53 5.94 4.32 -5.02
CA LEU A 53 5.06 3.52 -4.15
C LEU A 53 3.74 4.25 -3.94
N TRP A 54 2.64 3.52 -4.13
CA TRP A 54 1.29 3.91 -3.77
C TRP A 54 0.73 2.89 -2.79
N GLN A 55 0.33 3.37 -1.62
CA GLN A 55 -0.25 2.54 -0.57
C GLN A 55 -1.72 2.89 -0.45
N ILE A 56 -2.57 1.91 -0.66
CA ILE A 56 -4.02 2.10 -0.75
C ILE A 56 -4.63 1.36 0.44
N PRO A 57 -5.04 2.09 1.50
CA PRO A 57 -5.79 1.46 2.56
C PRO A 57 -7.07 0.87 1.97
N TRP A 58 -7.43 -0.31 2.44
CA TRP A 58 -8.73 -0.90 2.15
C TRP A 58 -9.83 0.09 2.58
N GLN A 59 -10.83 0.23 1.72
CA GLN A 59 -11.96 1.12 1.94
C GLN A 59 -13.26 0.33 1.99
N PRO A 60 -14.26 0.75 2.80
CA PRO A 60 -15.53 0.03 2.92
C PRO A 60 -16.21 -0.34 1.60
N HIS A 61 -16.19 0.55 0.62
CA HIS A 61 -16.83 0.32 -0.69
C HIS A 61 -16.15 -0.79 -1.51
N MET A 62 -14.93 -1.21 -1.16
CA MET A 62 -14.27 -2.34 -1.82
C MET A 62 -14.90 -3.69 -1.42
N ALA A 63 -15.59 -3.76 -0.26
CA ALA A 63 -16.36 -4.95 0.11
C ALA A 63 -17.55 -5.17 -0.82
N ASP A 64 -18.15 -4.11 -1.35
CA ASP A 64 -19.25 -4.21 -2.33
C ASP A 64 -18.77 -4.90 -3.62
N MET A 65 -17.45 -4.90 -3.87
CA MET A 65 -16.78 -5.60 -4.97
C MET A 65 -16.04 -6.86 -4.50
N GLY A 66 -16.41 -7.45 -3.37
CA GLY A 66 -15.93 -8.77 -2.93
C GLY A 66 -14.63 -8.76 -2.11
N HIS A 67 -13.87 -7.66 -2.07
CA HIS A 67 -12.71 -7.55 -1.18
C HIS A 67 -13.15 -7.05 0.20
N THR A 68 -13.31 -7.95 1.16
CA THR A 68 -13.78 -7.62 2.53
C THR A 68 -12.67 -7.09 3.45
N GLY A 69 -11.47 -6.89 2.90
CA GLY A 69 -10.28 -6.51 3.65
C GLY A 69 -9.56 -7.69 4.31
N GLY A 70 -10.03 -8.92 4.10
CA GLY A 70 -9.38 -10.14 4.59
C GLY A 70 -8.47 -10.78 3.54
N HIS A 71 -7.49 -11.55 4.01
CA HIS A 71 -6.43 -12.17 3.20
C HIS A 71 -6.91 -12.82 1.90
N LEU A 72 -7.93 -13.68 2.02
CA LEU A 72 -8.39 -14.55 0.94
C LEU A 72 -9.31 -13.85 -0.07
N THR A 73 -9.63 -12.57 0.15
CA THR A 73 -10.58 -11.83 -0.69
C THR A 73 -9.92 -10.88 -1.68
N SER A 74 -8.59 -10.77 -1.64
CA SER A 74 -7.82 -9.93 -2.56
C SER A 74 -7.87 -10.41 -4.02
N GLY A 75 -8.22 -11.69 -4.23
CA GLY A 75 -8.35 -12.30 -5.56
C GLY A 75 -9.77 -12.27 -6.14
N ASP A 76 -10.75 -11.64 -5.47
CA ASP A 76 -12.12 -11.59 -5.99
C ASP A 76 -12.16 -10.92 -7.38
N SER A 77 -12.85 -11.54 -8.33
CA SER A 77 -12.89 -11.07 -9.72
C SER A 77 -13.49 -9.67 -9.87
N SER A 78 -14.48 -9.31 -9.05
CA SER A 78 -15.10 -7.99 -9.07
C SER A 78 -14.12 -6.94 -8.53
N PHE A 79 -13.44 -7.24 -7.43
CA PHE A 79 -12.40 -6.37 -6.89
C PHE A 79 -11.26 -6.17 -7.89
N VAL A 80 -10.75 -7.26 -8.48
CA VAL A 80 -9.66 -7.20 -9.46
C VAL A 80 -10.07 -6.36 -10.67
N SER A 81 -11.26 -6.57 -11.22
CA SER A 81 -11.71 -5.82 -12.41
C SER A 81 -11.90 -4.32 -12.15
N HIS A 82 -12.33 -3.92 -10.95
CA HIS A 82 -12.59 -2.51 -10.61
C HIS A 82 -11.38 -1.77 -10.05
N PHE A 83 -10.53 -2.44 -9.27
CA PHE A 83 -9.48 -1.78 -8.47
C PHE A 83 -8.05 -2.17 -8.87
N VAL A 84 -7.85 -3.26 -9.61
CA VAL A 84 -6.50 -3.73 -10.00
C VAL A 84 -6.26 -3.62 -11.50
N ALA A 85 -7.15 -4.21 -12.31
CA ALA A 85 -7.05 -4.24 -13.76
C ALA A 85 -6.92 -2.85 -14.42
N PRO A 86 -7.57 -1.77 -13.94
CA PRO A 86 -7.38 -0.45 -14.52
C PRO A 86 -5.92 0.03 -14.50
N PHE A 87 -5.15 -0.37 -13.49
CA PHE A 87 -3.73 -0.02 -13.40
C PHE A 87 -2.86 -0.78 -14.40
N ILE A 88 -3.22 -2.02 -14.74
CA ILE A 88 -2.52 -2.80 -15.76
C ILE A 88 -2.63 -2.12 -17.13
N ASN A 89 -3.80 -1.55 -17.41
CA ASN A 89 -4.11 -0.89 -18.68
C ASN A 89 -3.71 0.60 -18.71
N THR A 90 -3.21 1.15 -17.60
CA THR A 90 -2.79 2.56 -17.53
C THR A 90 -1.27 2.66 -17.66
N PRO A 91 -0.74 3.49 -18.57
CA PRO A 91 0.70 3.58 -18.82
C PRO A 91 1.50 4.14 -17.63
N THR A 92 0.89 5.02 -16.83
CA THR A 92 1.49 5.67 -15.66
C THR A 92 0.57 5.59 -14.44
N TRP A 93 1.16 5.48 -13.25
CA TRP A 93 0.42 5.51 -11.98
C TRP A 93 0.78 6.81 -11.25
N ASP A 94 0.24 7.92 -11.75
CA ASP A 94 0.30 9.22 -11.10
C ASP A 94 -0.91 9.44 -10.17
N GLU A 95 -0.95 10.59 -9.49
CA GLU A 95 -2.03 10.91 -8.56
C GLU A 95 -3.41 10.93 -9.21
N PHE A 96 -3.49 11.35 -10.47
CA PHE A 96 -4.75 11.34 -11.21
C PHE A 96 -5.21 9.92 -11.52
N ALA A 97 -4.32 9.07 -12.04
CA ALA A 97 -4.62 7.68 -12.34
C ALA A 97 -5.03 6.90 -11.10
N VAL A 98 -4.32 7.07 -9.99
CA VAL A 98 -4.62 6.40 -8.72
C VAL A 98 -5.91 6.94 -8.10
N GLY A 99 -6.06 8.26 -8.03
CA GLY A 99 -7.26 8.89 -7.48
C GLY A 99 -8.53 8.52 -8.24
N ARG A 100 -8.46 8.38 -9.58
CA ARG A 100 -9.60 7.95 -10.39
C ARG A 100 -10.08 6.53 -10.07
N VAL A 101 -9.16 5.62 -9.74
CA VAL A 101 -9.48 4.21 -9.50
C VAL A 101 -9.87 3.96 -8.04
N THR A 102 -9.22 4.64 -7.09
CA THR A 102 -9.36 4.30 -5.67
C THR A 102 -9.83 5.45 -4.79
N GLY A 103 -9.86 6.68 -5.30
CA GLY A 103 -10.15 7.87 -4.50
C GLY A 103 -9.05 8.27 -3.50
N VAL A 104 -7.92 7.54 -3.45
CA VAL A 104 -6.82 7.81 -2.51
C VAL A 104 -5.88 8.87 -3.08
N GLN A 105 -5.49 9.81 -2.22
CA GLN A 105 -4.44 10.79 -2.48
C GLN A 105 -3.10 10.31 -1.94
N LYS A 106 -2.00 10.76 -2.54
CA LYS A 106 -0.67 10.45 -1.99
C LYS A 106 -0.52 11.20 -0.67
N PRO A 107 -0.02 10.56 0.40
CA PRO A 107 0.36 11.29 1.60
C PRO A 107 1.34 12.40 1.23
N LYS A 108 1.06 13.64 1.64
CA LYS A 108 2.05 14.72 1.52
C LYS A 108 3.27 14.33 2.37
N PRO A 109 4.50 14.57 1.88
CA PRO A 109 5.67 14.44 2.73
C PRO A 109 5.46 15.25 4.00
N ALA A 110 5.87 14.73 5.15
CA ALA A 110 5.94 15.55 6.35
C ALA A 110 6.77 16.81 6.01
N PRO A 111 6.36 18.01 6.46
CA PRO A 111 7.16 19.20 6.25
C PRO A 111 8.56 18.94 6.82
N GLU A 112 9.58 19.31 6.05
CA GLU A 112 10.96 19.24 6.50
C GLU A 112 11.08 20.20 7.70
N TYR A 113 11.11 19.64 8.92
CA TYR A 113 11.34 20.46 10.11
C TYR A 113 12.78 20.96 10.01
N ILE A 114 12.94 22.27 9.79
CA ILE A 114 14.22 22.95 9.99
C ILE A 114 14.57 22.73 11.45
N VAL A 115 15.56 21.87 11.72
CA VAL A 115 16.19 21.78 13.04
C VAL A 115 16.88 23.12 13.24
N LEU A 116 16.22 24.05 13.93
CA LEU A 116 16.86 25.28 14.38
C LEU A 116 18.02 24.87 15.29
N PRO A 117 19.25 25.36 15.07
CA PRO A 117 20.35 25.05 15.97
C PRO A 117 19.94 25.51 17.37
N ALA A 118 20.08 24.62 18.35
CA ALA A 118 19.87 24.92 19.75
C ALA A 118 20.69 26.17 20.09
N ARG A 119 20.01 27.26 20.48
CA ARG A 119 20.70 28.42 21.03
C ARG A 119 21.31 28.00 22.36
N LEU A 120 22.64 28.14 22.44
CA LEU A 120 23.44 28.05 23.65
C LEU A 120 23.00 29.08 24.70
#